data_AF-A0A930TJ39-F1
#
_entry.id   AF-A0A930TJ39-F1
#
_cell.length_a   1.000
_cell.length_b   1.000
_cell.length_c   1.000
_cell.angle_alpha   90.00
_cell.angle_beta   90.00
_cell.angle_gamma   90.00
#
_symmetry.space_group_name_H-M   'P 1'
#
loop_
_entity.id
_entity.type
_entity.pdbx_description
1 polymer ?
#
loop_
_entity_poly.entity_id
_entity_poly.type
_entity_poly.pdbx_seq_one_letter_code
_entity_poly.pdbx_strand_id
1 'polypeptide(L)'
;MTQPFTVDMLTHLQDCLALAGDITRHPEANQAFLNLQEQLAAEQPIAAELLGLLWKDLLSARRSASFWEQISDIERQMTEQMAANHVQLQQNYLRLVQEQ
;
A
#
# COMPACT_ATOMS: atom_id res chain seq x y z
N MET A 1 36.87 -1.51 15.53
CA MET A 1 36.18 -2.80 15.31
C MET A 1 34.67 -2.57 15.35
N THR A 2 34.07 -2.00 14.30
CA THR A 2 32.66 -1.53 14.29
C THR A 2 31.86 -2.01 13.07
N GLN A 3 32.36 -2.97 12.29
CA GLN A 3 31.84 -3.30 10.97
C GLN A 3 30.84 -4.47 10.83
N PRO A 4 30.70 -5.46 11.73
CA PRO A 4 29.73 -6.54 11.50
C PRO A 4 28.28 -6.13 11.80
N PHE A 5 28.08 -5.19 12.74
CA PHE A 5 26.75 -4.81 13.23
C PHE A 5 25.95 -3.97 12.20
N THR A 6 26.65 -3.10 11.47
CA THR A 6 26.04 -2.22 10.47
C THR A 6 25.60 -2.95 9.22
N VAL A 7 26.29 -4.03 8.83
CA VAL A 7 25.90 -4.86 7.67
C VAL A 7 24.62 -5.64 7.99
N ASP A 8 24.53 -6.20 9.20
CA ASP A 8 23.36 -6.97 9.65
C ASP A 8 22.10 -6.08 9.77
N MET A 9 22.25 -4.87 10.29
CA MET A 9 21.16 -3.88 10.33
C MET A 9 20.68 -3.47 8.93
N LEU A 10 21.60 -3.37 7.96
CA LEU A 10 21.25 -2.99 6.59
C LEU A 10 20.45 -4.11 5.91
N THR A 11 20.80 -5.37 6.15
CA THR A 11 20.03 -6.53 5.69
C THR A 11 18.64 -6.56 6.35
N HIS A 12 18.55 -6.36 7.67
CA HIS A 12 17.26 -6.29 8.36
C HIS A 12 16.37 -5.15 7.86
N LEU A 13 16.95 -3.98 7.54
CA LEU A 13 16.20 -2.87 6.95
C LEU A 13 15.71 -3.22 5.54
N GLN A 14 16.52 -3.90 4.73
CA GLN A 14 16.10 -4.36 3.41
C GLN A 14 14.92 -5.34 3.50
N ASP A 15 14.94 -6.26 4.46
CA ASP A 15 13.82 -7.17 4.70
C ASP A 15 12.57 -6.42 5.13
N CYS A 16 12.70 -5.43 6.03
CA CYS A 16 11.58 -4.55 6.40
C CYS A 16 10.99 -3.84 5.17
N LEU A 17 11.84 -3.30 4.28
CA LEU A 17 11.40 -2.63 3.06
C LEU A 17 10.73 -3.58 2.06
N ALA A 18 11.20 -4.83 1.97
CA ALA A 18 10.59 -5.87 1.15
C ALA A 18 9.20 -6.25 1.68
N LEU A 19 9.05 -6.40 3.00
CA LEU A 19 7.77 -6.64 3.67
C LEU A 19 6.79 -5.48 3.49
N ALA A 20 7.28 -4.24 3.61
CA ALA A 20 6.51 -3.03 3.33
C ALA A 20 6.15 -2.87 1.84
N GLY A 21 6.71 -3.71 0.96
CA GLY A 21 6.29 -3.85 -0.43
C GLY A 21 4.84 -4.31 -0.58
N ASP A 22 4.38 -5.12 0.37
CA ASP A 22 3.05 -5.73 0.37
C ASP A 22 2.18 -5.11 1.47
N ILE A 23 1.08 -4.49 1.06
CA ILE A 23 0.16 -3.78 1.96
C ILE A 23 -0.49 -4.72 2.97
N THR A 24 -0.72 -5.97 2.59
CA THR A 24 -1.29 -6.97 3.50
C THR A 24 -0.31 -7.30 4.63
N ARG A 25 0.98 -7.09 4.41
CA ARG A 25 2.08 -7.38 5.34
C ARG A 25 2.65 -6.13 6.02
N HIS A 26 2.04 -4.96 5.83
CA HIS A 26 2.41 -3.75 6.55
C HIS A 26 2.47 -3.92 8.08
N PRO A 27 1.56 -4.66 8.75
CA PRO A 27 1.67 -4.92 10.18
C PRO A 27 2.96 -5.67 10.56
N GLU A 28 3.31 -6.71 9.79
CA GLU A 28 4.55 -7.48 9.99
C GLU A 28 5.78 -6.62 9.74
N ALA A 29 5.77 -5.84 8.65
CA ALA A 29 6.85 -4.92 8.30
C ALA A 29 7.08 -3.89 9.40
N ASN A 30 6.00 -3.35 9.96
CA ASN A 30 6.07 -2.34 11.01
C ASN A 30 6.62 -2.93 12.31
N GLN A 31 6.23 -4.18 12.66
CA GLN A 31 6.78 -4.86 13.83
C GLN A 31 8.27 -5.15 13.68
N ALA A 32 8.71 -5.63 12.50
CA ALA A 32 10.12 -5.87 12.21
C ALA A 32 10.94 -4.57 12.27
N PHE A 33 10.40 -3.48 11.74
CA PHE A 33 11.03 -2.17 11.79
C PHE A 33 11.14 -1.62 13.22
N LEU A 34 10.11 -1.77 14.06
CA LEU A 34 10.14 -1.34 15.46
C LEU A 34 11.25 -2.06 16.24
N ASN A 35 11.42 -3.36 16.02
CA ASN A 35 12.50 -4.13 16.64
C ASN A 35 13.89 -3.62 16.21
N LEU A 36 14.06 -3.30 14.92
CA LEU A 36 15.29 -2.69 14.41
C LEU A 36 15.52 -1.29 15.00
N GLN A 37 14.46 -0.50 15.12
CA GLN A 37 14.51 0.85 15.69
C GLN A 37 14.91 0.83 17.16
N GLU A 38 14.38 -0.10 17.96
CA GLU A 38 14.76 -0.26 19.37
C GLU A 38 16.24 -0.64 19.52
N GLN A 39 16.74 -1.55 18.68
CA GLN A 39 18.15 -1.92 18.66
C GLN A 39 19.04 -0.73 18.28
N LEU A 40 18.65 0.05 17.27
CA LEU A 40 19.38 1.25 16.86
C LEU A 40 19.30 2.35 17.93
N ALA A 41 18.17 2.49 18.63
CA ALA A 41 17.98 3.51 19.66
C ALA A 41 18.90 3.32 20.87
N ALA A 42 19.28 2.06 21.16
CA ALA A 42 20.24 1.74 22.22
C ALA A 42 21.64 2.30 21.96
N GLU A 43 22.06 2.42 20.70
CA GLU A 43 23.38 2.94 20.32
C GLU A 43 23.33 4.39 19.81
N GLN A 44 22.30 4.73 19.03
CA GLN A 44 22.17 6.00 18.32
C GLN A 44 20.69 6.48 18.32
N PRO A 45 20.22 7.09 19.42
CA PRO A 45 18.81 7.45 19.59
C PRO A 45 18.32 8.46 18.54
N ILE A 46 19.15 9.43 18.15
CA ILE A 46 18.81 10.42 17.12
C ILE A 46 18.65 9.75 15.73
N ALA A 47 19.52 8.80 15.40
CA ALA A 47 19.43 8.07 14.14
C ALA A 47 18.17 7.20 14.08
N ALA A 48 17.81 6.55 15.19
CA ALA A 48 16.58 5.77 15.32
C ALA A 48 15.32 6.63 15.16
N GLU A 49 15.31 7.85 15.72
CA GLU A 49 14.19 8.77 15.60
C GLU A 49 14.00 9.27 14.16
N LEU A 50 15.09 9.67 13.49
CA LEU A 50 15.09 10.06 12.08
C LEU A 50 14.63 8.91 11.17
N LEU A 51 15.12 7.70 11.42
CA LEU A 51 14.71 6.52 10.67
C LEU A 51 13.22 6.23 10.86
N GLY A 52 12.69 6.43 12.07
CA GLY A 52 11.27 6.28 12.37
C GLY A 52 10.38 7.28 11.63
N LEU A 53 10.82 8.52 11.47
CA LEU A 53 10.15 9.52 10.64
C LEU A 53 10.08 9.08 9.17
N LEU A 54 11.22 8.68 8.60
CA LEU A 54 11.30 8.22 7.21
C LEU A 54 10.43 6.98 6.95
N TRP A 55 10.35 6.08 7.91
CA TRP A 55 9.52 4.87 7.82
C TRP A 55 8.02 5.20 7.76
N LYS A 56 7.56 6.14 8.59
CA LYS A 56 6.14 6.60 8.56
C LYS A 56 5.78 7.23 7.23
N ASP A 57 6.67 8.04 6.66
CA ASP A 57 6.45 8.68 5.37
C ASP A 57 6.39 7.64 4.24
N LEU A 58 7.28 6.64 4.27
CA LEU A 58 7.28 5.53 3.31
C LEU A 58 5.93 4.78 3.31
N LEU A 59 5.45 4.37 4.50
CA LEU A 59 4.19 3.65 4.61
C LEU A 59 3.00 4.50 4.15
N SER A 60 3.02 5.79 4.45
CA SER A 60 1.97 6.73 4.02
C SER A 60 1.94 6.90 2.50
N ALA A 61 3.10 7.00 1.85
CA ALA A 61 3.23 7.06 0.41
C ALA A 61 2.72 5.77 -0.27
N ARG A 62 3.06 4.60 0.28
CA ARG A 62 2.64 3.30 -0.26
C ARG A 62 1.14 3.05 -0.13
N ARG A 63 0.53 3.41 1.01
CA ARG A 63 -0.92 3.34 1.18
C ARG A 63 -1.64 4.24 0.18
N SER A 64 -1.10 5.42 -0.09
CA SER A 64 -1.66 6.34 -1.09
C SER A 64 -1.66 5.73 -2.50
N ALA A 65 -0.58 5.05 -2.89
CA ALA A 65 -0.49 4.41 -4.21
C ALA A 65 -1.55 3.31 -4.41
N SER A 66 -1.71 2.41 -3.43
CA SER A 66 -2.76 1.38 -3.53
C SER A 66 -4.16 1.92 -3.33
N PHE A 67 -4.32 3.00 -2.56
CA PHE A 67 -5.61 3.68 -2.46
C PHE A 67 -6.04 4.24 -3.83
N TRP A 68 -5.11 4.82 -4.61
CA TRP A 68 -5.38 5.26 -5.97
C TRP A 68 -5.73 4.11 -6.92
N GLU A 69 -5.04 2.97 -6.78
CA GLU A 69 -5.35 1.76 -7.55
C GLU A 69 -6.77 1.26 -7.27
N GLN A 70 -7.16 1.16 -5.99
CA GLN A 70 -8.50 0.74 -5.59
C GLN A 70 -9.60 1.71 -6.09
N ILE A 71 -9.34 3.01 -6.03
CA ILE A 71 -10.27 4.03 -6.57
C ILE A 71 -10.45 3.83 -8.08
N SER A 72 -9.35 3.63 -8.82
CA SER A 72 -9.41 3.42 -10.27
C SER A 72 -10.16 2.14 -10.64
N ASP A 73 -9.98 1.07 -9.88
CA ASP A 73 -10.73 -0.17 -10.09
C ASP A 73 -12.22 -0.01 -9.83
N ILE A 74 -12.60 0.70 -8.76
CA ILE A 74 -14.01 1.01 -8.48
C ILE A 74 -14.61 1.87 -9.59
N GLU A 75 -13.89 2.91 -10.03
CA GLU A 75 -14.34 3.78 -11.12
C GLU A 75 -14.59 2.99 -12.42
N ARG A 76 -13.67 2.07 -12.76
CA ARG A 76 -13.84 1.18 -13.90
C ARG A 76 -15.08 0.30 -13.77
N GLN A 77 -15.27 -0.36 -12.61
CA GLN A 77 -16.43 -1.21 -12.36
C GLN A 77 -17.76 -0.43 -12.45
N MET A 78 -17.82 0.78 -11.91
CA MET A 78 -19.01 1.62 -12.01
C MET A 78 -19.30 2.02 -13.46
N THR A 79 -18.26 2.34 -14.24
CA THR A 79 -18.39 2.70 -15.66
C THR A 79 -18.93 1.53 -16.48
N GLU A 80 -18.42 0.31 -16.25
CA GLU A 80 -18.88 -0.91 -16.91
C GLU A 80 -20.34 -1.22 -16.57
N GLN A 81 -20.73 -1.10 -15.30
CA GLN A 81 -22.11 -1.30 -14.86
C GLN A 81 -23.06 -0.26 -15.46
N MET A 82 -22.66 1.02 -15.52
CA MET A 82 -23.46 2.06 -16.15
C MET A 82 -23.65 1.80 -17.65
N ALA A 83 -22.60 1.40 -18.36
CA ALA A 83 -22.68 1.07 -19.78
C ALA A 83 -23.63 -0.12 -20.01
N ALA A 84 -23.51 -1.18 -19.21
CA ALA A 84 -24.38 -2.35 -19.29
C ALA A 84 -25.85 -1.98 -19.02
N ASN A 85 -26.13 -1.19 -17.97
CA ASN A 85 -27.47 -0.71 -17.67
C ASN A 85 -28.05 0.15 -18.78
N HIS A 86 -27.24 1.03 -19.38
CA HIS A 86 -27.69 1.88 -20.48
C HIS A 86 -28.09 1.06 -21.72
N VAL A 87 -27.29 0.05 -22.07
CA VAL A 87 -27.61 -0.87 -23.17
C VAL A 87 -28.89 -1.66 -22.88
N GLN A 88 -29.06 -2.17 -21.65
CA GLN A 88 -30.28 -2.89 -21.26
C GLN A 88 -31.53 -1.99 -21.30
N LEU A 89 -31.42 -0.73 -20.88
CA LEU A 89 -32.52 0.23 -20.97
C LEU A 89 -32.89 0.52 -22.42
N GLN A 90 -31.91 0.72 -23.31
CA GLN A 90 -32.17 0.89 -24.74
C GLN A 90 -32.87 -0.33 -25.35
N GLN A 91 -32.41 -1.55 -25.02
CA GLN A 91 -33.03 -2.78 -25.51
C GLN A 91 -34.47 -2.95 -25.00
N ASN A 92 -34.72 -2.67 -23.72
CA ASN A 92 -36.08 -2.70 -23.16
C ASN A 92 -36.98 -1.65 -23.80
N TYR A 93 -36.47 -0.44 -24.03
CA TYR A 93 -37.23 0.61 -24.70
C TYR A 93 -37.59 0.23 -26.15
N LEU A 94 -36.63 -0.32 -26.91
CA LEU A 94 -36.87 -0.82 -28.26
C LEU A 94 -37.90 -1.95 -28.28
N ARG A 95 -37.85 -2.87 -27.32
CA ARG A 95 -38.85 -3.95 -27.20
C ARG A 95 -40.25 -3.39 -26.91
N LEU A 96 -40.37 -2.48 -25.94
CA LEU A 96 -41.64 -1.82 -25.61
C LEU A 96 -42.25 -1.06 -26.78
N VAL A 97 -41.44 -0.45 -27.65
CA VAL A 97 -41.91 0.25 -28.85
C VAL A 97 -42.35 -0.73 -29.95
N GLN A 98 -41.75 -1.92 -30.05
CA GLN A 98 -42.13 -2.95 -31.02
C GLN A 98 -43.39 -3.75 -30.63
N GLU A 99 -43.71 -3.78 -29.33
CA GLU A 99 -44.91 -4.45 -28.79
C GLU A 99 -46.17 -3.57 -28.84
N GLN A 100 -46.05 -2.30 -29.24
CA GLN A 100 -47.15 -1.34 -29.48
C GLN A 100 -47.51 -1.25 -30.96
#